data_AF-A0A1B9RWQ7-F1
#
_entry.id   AF-A0A1B9RWQ7-F1
#
_cell.length_a   1.000
_cell.length_b   1.000
_cell.length_c   1.000
_cell.angle_alpha   90.00
_cell.angle_beta   90.00
_cell.angle_gamma   90.00
#
_symmetry.space_group_name_H-M   'P 1'
#
loop_
_entity.id
_entity.type
_entity.pdbx_description
1 polymer ?
#
loop_
_entity_poly.entity_id
_entity_poly.type
_entity_poly.pdbx_seq_one_letter_code
_entity_poly.pdbx_strand_id
1 'polypeptide(L)'
;MKRLVILTAIAMAGLSVSALAAPVATKNRYELDKNMLGDPAALNWNIEACSHSGITPETREKLAKLMGVSEANVRYEFCRRILMAYAKGAIPYDDYARFTQGGGMAPSIARALKISGLRPLPPQSRGQGEIVLPASARMDSGEMFKGSTIAFNHKGRFSVQSSRRSMKCTGTYDLNDRRPTVTLPFKCSDGRSGLAEVTRAPDLMSAWGTVKLSDGSKGRLTVGTVRKHP
;
A
#
# COMPACT_ATOMS: atom_id res chain seq x y z
N MET A 1 8.48 23.38 6.94
CA MET A 1 9.21 22.42 7.78
C MET A 1 8.23 21.75 8.74
N LYS A 2 7.66 20.59 8.38
CA LYS A 2 6.68 19.85 9.20
C LYS A 2 7.35 18.60 9.80
N ARG A 3 7.58 18.70 11.11
CA ARG A 3 7.93 17.71 12.14
C ARG A 3 8.19 16.26 11.71
N LEU A 4 9.46 15.90 11.80
CA LEU A 4 10.10 14.59 11.58
C LEU A 4 10.07 13.74 12.87
N VAL A 5 8.90 13.52 13.49
CA VAL A 5 8.82 13.05 14.90
C VAL A 5 8.47 11.56 15.06
N ILE A 6 8.04 10.86 14.01
CA ILE A 6 7.59 9.44 14.14
C ILE A 6 8.73 8.44 13.81
N LEU A 7 9.83 8.92 13.20
CA LEU A 7 10.90 8.07 12.67
C LEU A 7 11.75 7.38 13.76
N THR A 8 11.78 7.89 14.99
CA THR A 8 12.65 7.36 16.05
C THR A 8 12.10 6.10 16.73
N ALA A 9 10.80 5.82 16.68
CA ALA A 9 10.24 4.70 17.43
C ALA A 9 10.22 3.36 16.66
N ILE A 10 10.30 3.38 15.33
CA ILE A 10 10.12 2.17 14.50
C ILE A 10 11.47 1.61 13.98
N ALA A 11 12.56 2.38 14.08
CA ALA A 11 13.90 1.95 13.68
C ALA A 11 14.56 0.90 14.60
N MET A 12 13.94 0.56 15.74
CA MET A 12 14.62 -0.15 16.84
C MET A 12 14.35 -1.66 16.92
N ALA A 13 13.49 -2.23 16.06
CA ALA A 13 13.13 -3.65 16.17
C ALA A 13 14.16 -4.63 15.57
N GLY A 14 15.36 -4.16 15.18
CA GLY A 14 16.33 -5.00 14.46
C GLY A 14 17.81 -4.80 14.77
N LEU A 15 18.21 -4.02 15.78
CA LEU A 15 19.63 -3.75 16.03
C LEU A 15 19.99 -3.75 17.52
N SER A 16 20.83 -4.71 17.89
CA SER A 16 21.78 -4.55 19.00
C SER A 16 22.85 -3.54 18.58
N VAL A 17 22.55 -2.23 18.57
CA VAL A 17 23.57 -1.17 18.44
C VAL A 17 23.17 0.03 19.31
N SER A 18 23.97 0.25 20.35
CA SER A 18 24.25 1.49 21.09
C SER A 18 23.11 2.44 21.44
N ALA A 19 22.87 2.51 22.76
CA ALA A 19 22.07 3.48 23.50
C ALA A 19 22.26 4.95 23.06
N LEU A 20 21.41 5.41 22.15
CA LEU A 20 20.72 6.68 22.36
C LEU A 20 19.31 6.28 22.76
N ALA A 21 19.04 6.30 24.06
CA ALA A 21 17.70 6.08 24.60
C ALA A 21 16.78 7.17 24.02
N ALA A 22 16.17 6.90 22.88
CA ALA A 22 15.00 7.64 22.44
C ALA A 22 14.04 7.66 23.64
N PRO A 23 13.49 8.83 24.02
CA PRO A 23 12.64 8.91 25.19
C PRO A 23 11.54 7.88 25.04
N VAL A 24 11.41 7.01 26.04
CA VAL A 24 10.34 6.01 26.12
C VAL A 24 9.05 6.72 25.75
N ALA A 25 8.40 6.27 24.68
CA ALA A 25 7.15 6.87 24.22
C ALA A 25 6.20 6.89 25.42
N THR A 26 5.83 8.07 25.90
CA THR A 26 4.88 8.18 27.01
C THR A 26 3.52 7.66 26.55
N LYS A 27 2.66 7.22 27.47
CA LYS A 27 1.30 6.77 27.13
C LYS A 27 0.51 7.84 26.34
N ASN A 28 0.68 9.11 26.68
CA ASN A 28 0.08 10.22 25.94
C ASN A 28 0.61 10.34 24.51
N ARG A 29 1.92 10.13 24.32
CA ARG A 29 2.54 10.14 23.00
C ARG A 29 2.05 8.97 22.14
N TYR A 30 1.93 7.79 22.74
CA TYR A 30 1.36 6.62 22.10
C TYR A 30 -0.07 6.89 21.59
N GLU A 31 -0.93 7.47 22.42
CA GLU A 31 -2.31 7.79 22.02
C GLU A 31 -2.35 8.83 20.88
N LEU A 32 -1.48 9.85 20.95
CA LEU A 32 -1.35 10.86 19.89
C LEU A 32 -0.93 10.24 18.56
N ASP A 33 0.12 9.41 18.57
CA ASP A 33 0.65 8.77 17.37
C ASP A 33 -0.35 7.75 16.80
N LYS A 34 -1.07 7.01 17.65
CA LYS A 34 -2.17 6.13 17.23
C LYS A 34 -3.28 6.90 16.51
N ASN A 35 -3.74 8.01 17.09
CA ASN A 35 -4.79 8.85 16.50
C ASN A 35 -4.35 9.45 15.17
N MET A 36 -3.10 9.90 15.08
CA MET A 36 -2.53 10.41 13.83
C MET A 36 -2.45 9.32 12.74
N LEU A 37 -2.09 8.09 13.10
CA LEU A 37 -2.10 6.95 12.19
C LEU A 37 -3.51 6.45 11.84
N GLY A 38 -4.56 7.01 12.46
CA GLY A 38 -5.94 6.86 12.00
C GLY A 38 -6.19 7.57 10.67
N ASP A 39 -5.41 8.60 10.34
CA ASP A 39 -5.43 9.22 9.01
C ASP A 39 -4.74 8.31 7.98
N PRO A 40 -5.41 7.90 6.89
CA PRO A 40 -4.83 6.98 5.92
C PRO A 40 -3.57 7.51 5.22
N ALA A 41 -3.46 8.82 4.98
CA ALA A 41 -2.29 9.39 4.33
C ALA A 41 -1.08 9.36 5.25
N ALA A 42 -1.27 9.70 6.53
CA ALA A 42 -0.25 9.57 7.57
C ALA A 42 0.17 8.10 7.76
N LEU A 43 -0.78 7.16 7.82
CA LEU A 43 -0.47 5.74 7.95
C LEU A 43 0.39 5.24 6.80
N ASN A 44 0.01 5.55 5.57
CA ASN A 44 0.74 5.10 4.38
C ASN A 44 2.15 5.69 4.29
N TRP A 45 2.30 6.98 4.61
CA TRP A 45 3.62 7.62 4.67
C TRP A 45 4.54 6.92 5.69
N ASN A 46 3.99 6.55 6.85
CA ASN A 46 4.75 5.84 7.88
C ASN A 46 5.09 4.39 7.47
N ILE A 47 4.21 3.69 6.74
CA ILE A 47 4.49 2.35 6.21
C ILE A 47 5.66 2.40 5.22
N GLU A 48 5.62 3.35 4.28
CA GLU A 48 6.69 3.53 3.31
C GLU A 48 8.01 3.88 4.01
N ALA A 49 8.01 4.88 4.89
CA ALA A 49 9.19 5.28 5.66
C ALA A 49 9.78 4.10 6.47
N CYS A 50 8.93 3.35 7.17
CA CYS A 50 9.33 2.16 7.92
C CYS A 50 9.98 1.11 7.00
N SER A 51 9.42 0.86 5.81
CA SER A 51 9.88 -0.21 4.92
C SER A 51 11.30 0.00 4.36
N HIS A 52 11.78 1.25 4.38
CA HIS A 52 13.15 1.62 4.00
C HIS A 52 14.16 1.44 5.14
N SER A 53 13.69 1.13 6.36
CA SER A 53 14.59 0.88 7.49
C SER A 53 15.40 -0.40 7.28
N GLY A 54 16.66 -0.36 7.73
CA GLY A 54 17.59 -1.48 7.58
C GLY A 54 17.17 -2.67 8.42
N ILE A 55 16.89 -3.79 7.77
CA ILE A 55 16.77 -5.11 8.41
C ILE A 55 17.90 -5.98 7.86
N THR A 56 18.68 -6.61 8.75
CA THR A 56 19.78 -7.50 8.35
C THR A 56 19.25 -8.66 7.49
N PRO A 57 20.03 -9.18 6.52
CA PRO A 57 19.57 -10.29 5.68
C PRO A 57 19.08 -11.51 6.47
N GLU A 58 19.76 -11.86 7.56
CA GLU A 58 19.38 -12.96 8.44
C GLU A 58 18.01 -12.72 9.12
N THR A 59 17.77 -11.50 9.62
CA THR A 59 16.48 -11.14 10.23
C THR A 59 15.37 -11.13 9.18
N ARG A 60 15.69 -10.72 7.95
CA ARG A 60 14.75 -10.67 6.83
C ARG A 60 14.19 -12.05 6.50
N GLU A 61 15.04 -13.07 6.41
CA GLU A 61 14.63 -14.46 6.14
C GLU A 61 13.74 -15.02 7.26
N LYS A 62 14.18 -14.90 8.52
CA LYS A 62 13.42 -15.38 9.69
C LYS A 62 12.04 -14.72 9.76
N LEU A 63 11.98 -13.41 9.50
CA LEU A 63 10.74 -12.65 9.50
C LEU A 63 9.84 -13.04 8.32
N ALA A 64 10.41 -13.29 7.14
CA ALA A 64 9.67 -13.72 5.96
C ALA A 64 8.98 -15.07 6.20
N LYS A 65 9.71 -16.01 6.80
CA LYS A 65 9.20 -17.31 7.25
C LYS A 65 8.11 -17.16 8.31
N LEU A 66 8.33 -16.32 9.33
CA LEU A 66 7.35 -16.07 10.39
C LEU A 66 6.03 -15.51 9.84
N MET A 67 6.12 -14.62 8.85
CA MET A 67 4.99 -13.88 8.29
C MET A 67 4.31 -14.58 7.11
N GLY A 68 4.93 -15.64 6.56
CA GLY A 68 4.46 -16.34 5.37
C GLY A 68 4.49 -15.46 4.10
N VAL A 69 5.50 -14.63 3.96
CA VAL A 69 5.68 -13.69 2.82
C VAL A 69 7.05 -13.89 2.17
N SER A 70 7.23 -13.36 0.95
CA SER A 70 8.54 -13.38 0.29
C SER A 70 9.53 -12.43 0.98
N GLU A 71 10.81 -12.76 0.97
CA GLU A 71 11.87 -11.87 1.49
C GLU A 71 11.88 -10.50 0.84
N ALA A 72 11.53 -10.41 -0.44
CA ALA A 72 11.44 -9.14 -1.17
C ALA A 72 10.40 -8.19 -0.56
N ASN A 73 9.31 -8.73 0.00
CA ASN A 73 8.18 -7.96 0.51
C ASN A 73 8.13 -7.87 2.04
N VAL A 74 8.97 -8.63 2.76
CA VAL A 74 8.84 -8.77 4.21
C VAL A 74 8.96 -7.46 4.97
N ARG A 75 9.83 -6.54 4.53
CA ARG A 75 9.99 -5.24 5.21
C ARG A 75 8.71 -4.41 5.13
N TYR A 76 8.15 -4.30 3.93
CA TYR A 76 6.90 -3.59 3.69
C TYR A 76 5.74 -4.24 4.46
N GLU A 77 5.61 -5.57 4.38
CA GLU A 77 4.54 -6.30 5.07
C GLU A 77 4.66 -6.21 6.58
N PHE A 78 5.88 -6.23 7.13
CA PHE A 78 6.12 -6.03 8.56
C PHE A 78 5.61 -4.66 9.01
N CYS A 79 6.07 -3.60 8.33
CA CYS A 79 5.68 -2.22 8.62
C CYS A 79 4.17 -2.03 8.51
N ARG A 80 3.57 -2.53 7.42
CA ARG A 80 2.13 -2.46 7.19
C ARG A 80 1.34 -3.14 8.30
N ARG A 81 1.69 -4.38 8.66
CA ARG A 81 0.94 -5.14 9.69
C ARG A 81 1.06 -4.51 11.08
N ILE A 82 2.27 -4.09 11.47
CA ILE A 82 2.49 -3.47 12.77
C ILE A 82 1.79 -2.12 12.86
N LEU A 83 1.97 -1.22 11.88
CA LEU A 83 1.38 0.11 11.91
C LEU A 83 -0.14 0.07 11.81
N MET A 84 -0.71 -0.84 11.01
CA MET A 84 -2.16 -1.03 10.97
C MET A 84 -2.71 -1.57 12.28
N ALA A 85 -2.03 -2.53 12.92
CA ALA A 85 -2.45 -3.05 14.22
C ALA A 85 -2.33 -1.99 15.31
N TYR A 86 -1.29 -1.17 15.26
CA TYR A 86 -1.07 -0.04 16.14
C TYR A 86 -2.18 1.01 16.00
N ALA A 87 -2.47 1.48 14.79
CA ALA A 87 -3.53 2.44 14.50
C ALA A 87 -4.91 1.97 14.97
N LYS A 88 -5.16 0.66 14.91
CA LYS A 88 -6.41 0.03 15.39
C LYS A 88 -6.45 -0.20 16.90
N GLY A 89 -5.38 0.10 17.64
CA GLY A 89 -5.27 -0.20 19.07
C GLY A 89 -5.15 -1.69 19.39
N ALA A 90 -4.83 -2.53 18.41
CA ALA A 90 -4.66 -3.99 18.59
C ALA A 90 -3.32 -4.37 19.27
N ILE A 91 -2.38 -3.42 19.34
CA ILE A 91 -1.14 -3.53 20.10
C ILE A 91 -1.25 -2.57 21.29
N PRO A 92 -1.50 -3.07 22.52
CA PRO A 92 -1.58 -2.24 23.71
C PRO A 92 -0.29 -1.45 23.97
N TYR A 93 -0.39 -0.36 24.73
CA TYR A 93 0.75 0.49 25.09
C TYR A 93 1.92 -0.30 25.72
N ASP A 94 1.65 -1.18 26.68
CA ASP A 94 2.71 -1.92 27.39
C ASP A 94 3.47 -2.87 26.45
N ASP A 95 2.75 -3.52 25.54
CA ASP A 95 3.33 -4.41 24.54
C ASP A 95 4.15 -3.60 23.51
N TYR A 96 3.64 -2.43 23.09
CA TYR A 96 4.37 -1.51 22.22
C TYR A 96 5.66 -1.00 22.88
N ALA A 97 5.57 -0.53 24.13
CA ALA A 97 6.71 0.01 24.86
C ALA A 97 7.80 -1.06 25.02
N ARG A 98 7.43 -2.27 25.44
CA ARG A 98 8.36 -3.41 25.51
C ARG A 98 8.99 -3.71 24.15
N PHE A 99 8.19 -3.76 23.09
CA PHE A 99 8.67 -4.03 21.74
C PHE A 99 9.71 -2.99 21.27
N THR A 100 9.44 -1.70 21.48
CA THR A 100 10.36 -0.61 21.12
C THR A 100 11.63 -0.55 21.98
N GLN A 101 11.60 -1.12 23.18
CA GLN A 101 12.73 -1.22 24.09
C GLN A 101 13.57 -2.49 23.86
N GLY A 102 13.26 -3.28 22.82
CA GLY A 102 13.94 -4.55 22.56
C GLY A 102 13.51 -5.69 23.48
N GLY A 103 12.42 -5.52 24.23
CA GLY A 103 11.86 -6.48 25.20
C GLY A 103 11.18 -7.72 24.59
N GLY A 104 11.64 -8.17 23.42
CA GLY A 104 11.10 -9.33 22.72
C GLY A 104 9.74 -9.10 22.05
N MET A 105 9.26 -10.12 21.34
CA MET A 105 8.01 -10.06 20.57
C MET A 105 6.81 -10.44 21.44
N ALA A 106 6.10 -9.44 21.96
CA ALA A 106 4.90 -9.65 22.77
C ALA A 106 3.79 -10.40 21.97
N PRO A 107 2.84 -11.09 22.63
CA PRO A 107 1.78 -11.82 21.95
C PRO A 107 0.93 -10.96 20.99
N SER A 108 0.69 -9.68 21.31
CA SER A 108 -0.03 -8.77 20.40
C SER A 108 0.73 -8.48 19.11
N ILE A 109 2.06 -8.30 19.21
CA ILE A 109 2.96 -8.11 18.05
C ILE A 109 2.98 -9.38 17.20
N ALA A 110 3.17 -10.54 17.83
CA ALA A 110 3.16 -11.82 17.11
C ALA A 110 1.82 -12.06 16.40
N ARG A 111 0.69 -11.73 17.04
CA ARG A 111 -0.63 -11.77 16.40
C ARG A 111 -0.71 -10.79 15.23
N ALA A 112 -0.30 -9.53 15.39
CA ALA A 112 -0.29 -8.55 14.31
C ALA A 112 0.49 -9.04 13.08
N LEU A 113 1.64 -9.65 13.29
CA LEU A 113 2.47 -10.22 12.21
C LEU A 113 1.86 -11.48 11.58
N LYS A 114 1.19 -12.32 12.38
CA LYS A 114 0.56 -13.57 11.93
C LYS A 114 -0.83 -13.40 11.32
N ILE A 115 -1.49 -12.24 11.47
CA ILE A 115 -2.77 -11.98 10.82
C ILE A 115 -2.52 -11.97 9.30
N SER A 116 -2.67 -13.15 8.71
CA SER A 116 -3.00 -13.39 7.32
C SER A 116 -4.43 -12.90 7.11
N GLY A 117 -4.65 -11.59 7.25
CA GLY A 117 -5.95 -10.99 7.01
C GLY A 117 -6.29 -11.16 5.54
N LEU A 118 -7.04 -12.23 5.22
CA LEU A 118 -7.71 -12.50 3.93
C LEU A 118 -6.91 -11.99 2.72
N ARG A 119 -6.04 -12.84 2.17
CA ARG A 119 -5.58 -12.68 0.78
C ARG A 119 -6.81 -12.42 -0.12
N PRO A 120 -6.93 -11.27 -0.83
CA PRO A 120 -7.27 -11.38 -2.24
C PRO A 120 -6.24 -12.32 -2.87
N LEU A 121 -6.68 -13.25 -3.71
CA LEU A 121 -5.77 -14.15 -4.41
C LEU A 121 -4.55 -13.36 -4.93
N PRO A 122 -3.32 -13.86 -4.70
CA PRO A 122 -2.15 -13.22 -5.28
C PRO A 122 -2.35 -13.18 -6.79
N PRO A 123 -2.19 -12.03 -7.45
CA PRO A 123 -2.10 -12.01 -8.90
C PRO A 123 -0.93 -12.91 -9.30
N GLN A 124 -1.15 -13.73 -10.32
CA GLN A 124 -0.12 -14.60 -10.88
C GLN A 124 1.08 -13.75 -11.29
N SER A 125 2.11 -13.75 -10.44
CA SER A 125 3.42 -13.18 -10.76
C SER A 125 4.02 -14.05 -11.86
N ARG A 126 3.93 -13.58 -13.10
CA ARG A 126 4.75 -14.08 -14.20
C ARG A 126 5.95 -13.15 -14.29
N GLY A 127 7.08 -13.59 -13.72
CA GLY A 127 8.35 -12.86 -13.80
C GLY A 127 8.64 -12.02 -12.56
N GLN A 128 9.87 -12.14 -12.08
CA GLN A 128 10.39 -11.49 -10.88
C GLN A 128 10.18 -9.97 -10.94
N GLY A 129 9.41 -9.42 -9.99
CA GLY A 129 9.28 -7.98 -9.75
C GLY A 129 8.07 -7.28 -10.37
N GLU A 130 7.30 -7.92 -11.25
CA GLU A 130 6.09 -7.30 -11.80
C GLU A 130 4.87 -7.50 -10.89
N ILE A 131 4.21 -6.39 -10.52
CA ILE A 131 2.92 -6.40 -9.84
C ILE A 131 1.82 -6.25 -10.90
N VAL A 132 0.96 -7.24 -11.03
CA VAL A 132 -0.18 -7.21 -11.97
C VAL A 132 -1.48 -7.10 -11.19
N LEU A 133 -2.33 -6.12 -11.49
CA LEU A 133 -3.62 -5.96 -10.81
C LEU A 133 -4.76 -5.89 -11.83
N PRO A 134 -5.93 -6.49 -11.55
CA PRO A 134 -7.08 -6.37 -12.43
C PRO A 134 -7.54 -4.91 -12.47
N ALA A 135 -7.94 -4.45 -13.65
CA ALA A 135 -8.50 -3.13 -13.87
C ALA A 135 -9.83 -3.25 -14.62
N SER A 136 -10.81 -2.46 -14.23
CA SER A 136 -12.08 -2.36 -14.94
C SER A 136 -12.59 -0.93 -14.96
N ALA A 137 -13.22 -0.54 -16.06
CA ALA A 137 -13.96 0.70 -16.14
C ALA A 137 -15.40 0.44 -16.59
N ARG A 138 -16.35 1.14 -15.98
CA ARG A 138 -17.76 1.16 -16.36
C ARG A 138 -18.10 2.54 -16.86
N MET A 139 -18.42 2.64 -18.14
CA MET A 139 -18.91 3.88 -18.74
C MET A 139 -20.35 4.16 -18.33
N ASP A 140 -20.76 5.42 -18.37
CA ASP A 140 -22.14 5.82 -18.05
C ASP A 140 -23.14 5.22 -19.06
N SER A 141 -22.68 4.91 -20.28
CA SER A 141 -23.43 4.14 -21.29
C SER A 141 -23.69 2.68 -20.90
N GLY A 142 -23.12 2.20 -19.80
CA GLY A 142 -23.14 0.80 -19.39
C GLY A 142 -22.11 -0.09 -20.09
N GLU A 143 -21.29 0.45 -20.99
CA GLU A 143 -20.16 -0.27 -21.57
C GLU A 143 -19.09 -0.58 -20.52
N MET A 144 -18.58 -1.81 -20.54
CA MET A 144 -17.59 -2.30 -19.59
C MET A 144 -16.24 -2.52 -20.26
N PHE A 145 -15.18 -2.05 -19.63
CA PHE A 145 -13.79 -2.28 -19.99
C PHE A 145 -13.14 -3.16 -18.94
N LYS A 146 -12.37 -4.14 -19.38
CA LYS A 146 -11.66 -5.08 -18.50
C LYS A 146 -10.23 -5.27 -18.97
N GLY A 147 -9.32 -5.44 -18.02
CA GLY A 147 -7.94 -5.76 -18.30
C GLY A 147 -7.10 -5.69 -17.04
N SER A 148 -5.89 -5.16 -17.15
CA SER A 148 -4.96 -5.12 -16.03
C SER A 148 -4.06 -3.90 -16.06
N THR A 149 -3.49 -3.62 -14.89
CA THR A 149 -2.31 -2.79 -14.76
C THR A 149 -1.11 -3.65 -14.39
N ILE A 150 0.07 -3.26 -14.86
CA ILE A 150 1.35 -3.87 -14.59
C ILE A 150 2.27 -2.78 -14.07
N ALA A 151 2.88 -3.00 -12.91
CA ALA A 151 3.82 -2.11 -12.25
C ALA A 151 5.19 -2.81 -12.11
N PHE A 152 6.25 -2.12 -12.54
CA PHE A 152 7.63 -2.60 -12.50
C PHE A 152 8.62 -1.43 -12.52
N ASN A 153 9.72 -1.50 -11.76
CA ASN A 153 10.80 -0.51 -11.75
C ASN A 153 10.32 0.96 -11.78
N HIS A 154 9.52 1.34 -10.78
CA HIS A 154 8.98 2.70 -10.62
C HIS A 154 8.04 3.19 -11.74
N LYS A 155 7.69 2.34 -12.71
CA LYS A 155 6.76 2.67 -13.80
C LYS A 155 5.57 1.72 -13.81
N GLY A 156 4.45 2.25 -14.27
CA GLY A 156 3.21 1.52 -14.44
C GLY A 156 2.67 1.65 -15.86
N ARG A 157 2.05 0.58 -16.34
CA ARG A 157 1.22 0.60 -17.56
C ARG A 157 -0.11 -0.06 -17.29
N PHE A 158 -1.12 0.29 -18.06
CA PHE A 158 -2.40 -0.41 -18.05
C PHE A 158 -2.93 -0.63 -19.45
N SER A 159 -3.75 -1.67 -19.57
CA SER A 159 -4.41 -2.05 -20.81
C SER A 159 -5.78 -2.61 -20.47
N VAL A 160 -6.83 -1.97 -20.97
CA VAL A 160 -8.22 -2.42 -20.82
C VAL A 160 -8.88 -2.54 -22.19
N GLN A 161 -9.78 -3.49 -22.33
CA GLN A 161 -10.50 -3.76 -23.57
C GLN A 161 -12.01 -3.71 -23.31
N SER A 162 -12.76 -3.16 -24.26
CA SER A 162 -14.22 -3.17 -24.21
C SER A 162 -14.74 -4.62 -24.26
N SER A 163 -15.78 -4.88 -23.47
CA SER A 163 -16.49 -6.16 -23.46
C SER A 163 -17.51 -6.27 -24.59
N ARG A 164 -17.84 -5.16 -25.26
CA ARG A 164 -18.85 -5.09 -26.34
C ARG A 164 -18.24 -4.83 -27.72
N ARG A 165 -17.07 -4.20 -27.76
CA ARG A 165 -16.37 -3.78 -28.98
C ARG A 165 -14.92 -4.25 -28.93
N SER A 166 -14.29 -4.39 -30.09
CA SER A 166 -12.85 -4.71 -30.18
C SER A 166 -11.93 -3.50 -29.89
N MET A 167 -12.36 -2.59 -29.01
CA MET A 167 -11.61 -1.38 -28.66
C MET A 167 -10.72 -1.60 -27.44
N LYS A 168 -9.47 -1.16 -27.52
CA LYS A 168 -8.47 -1.26 -26.44
C LYS A 168 -7.98 0.12 -26.04
N CYS A 169 -7.91 0.40 -24.75
CA CYS A 169 -7.36 1.63 -24.21
C CYS A 169 -6.13 1.34 -23.33
N THR A 170 -5.08 2.13 -23.50
CA THR A 170 -3.79 1.95 -22.85
C THR A 170 -3.23 3.27 -22.33
N GLY A 171 -2.54 3.22 -21.20
CA GLY A 171 -1.84 4.37 -20.62
C GLY A 171 -0.70 3.94 -19.71
N THR A 172 0.05 4.92 -19.23
CA THR A 172 1.17 4.75 -18.32
C THR A 172 1.01 5.66 -17.10
N TYR A 173 1.71 5.31 -16.01
CA TYR A 173 1.74 6.11 -14.79
C TYR A 173 3.09 5.97 -14.10
N ASP A 174 3.44 6.99 -13.31
CA ASP A 174 4.64 7.00 -12.49
C ASP A 174 4.30 6.51 -11.08
N LEU A 175 5.06 5.53 -10.59
CA LEU A 175 4.89 5.00 -9.22
C LEU A 175 5.54 5.93 -8.19
N ASN A 176 6.44 6.83 -8.60
CA ASN A 176 7.05 7.84 -7.72
C ASN A 176 6.11 9.03 -7.47
N ASP A 177 5.02 9.17 -8.24
CA ASP A 177 4.01 10.18 -7.96
C ASP A 177 3.19 9.79 -6.73
N ARG A 178 3.58 10.32 -5.57
CA ARG A 178 3.00 9.99 -4.25
C ARG A 178 1.67 10.70 -3.95
N ARG A 179 1.09 11.45 -4.89
CA ARG A 179 -0.19 12.15 -4.64
C ARG A 179 -1.33 11.14 -4.39
N PRO A 180 -2.24 11.37 -3.42
CA PRO A 180 -3.37 10.47 -3.20
C PRO A 180 -4.25 10.29 -4.44
N THR A 181 -4.40 11.36 -5.23
CA THR A 181 -5.11 11.38 -6.50
C THR A 181 -4.16 11.83 -7.61
N VAL A 182 -4.19 11.12 -8.74
CA VAL A 182 -3.36 11.40 -9.93
C VAL A 182 -4.23 11.41 -11.19
N THR A 183 -3.84 12.24 -12.16
CA THR A 183 -4.49 12.30 -13.47
C THR A 183 -3.62 11.62 -14.52
N LEU A 184 -4.15 10.58 -15.14
CA LEU A 184 -3.43 9.71 -16.07
C LEU A 184 -3.99 9.85 -17.49
N PRO A 185 -3.17 10.29 -18.47
CA PRO A 185 -3.59 10.29 -19.86
C PRO A 185 -3.58 8.88 -20.46
N PHE A 186 -4.52 8.61 -21.36
CA PHE A 186 -4.59 7.35 -22.09
C PHE A 186 -5.08 7.54 -23.53
N LYS A 187 -4.81 6.53 -24.36
CA LYS A 187 -5.24 6.46 -25.76
C LYS A 187 -6.02 5.18 -26.00
N CYS A 188 -7.02 5.25 -26.85
CA CYS A 188 -7.83 4.13 -27.30
C CYS A 188 -7.54 3.82 -28.78
N SER A 189 -7.70 2.56 -29.17
CA SER A 189 -7.40 2.06 -30.52
C SER A 189 -8.34 2.62 -31.61
N ASP A 190 -9.44 3.24 -31.22
CA ASP A 190 -10.39 3.92 -32.11
C ASP A 190 -10.05 5.40 -32.35
N GLY A 191 -8.88 5.85 -31.89
CA GLY A 191 -8.40 7.22 -32.06
C GLY A 191 -8.81 8.18 -30.95
N ARG A 192 -9.73 7.79 -30.04
CA ARG A 192 -10.06 8.61 -28.87
C ARG A 192 -8.91 8.64 -27.86
N SER A 193 -8.82 9.75 -27.15
CA SER A 193 -7.92 9.92 -25.99
C SER A 193 -8.74 10.25 -24.75
N GLY A 194 -8.15 10.14 -23.58
CA GLY A 194 -8.83 10.47 -22.34
C GLY A 194 -7.92 10.74 -21.17
N LEU A 195 -8.54 11.19 -20.09
CA LEU A 195 -7.92 11.39 -18.78
C LEU A 195 -8.65 10.53 -17.76
N ALA A 196 -7.89 9.82 -16.94
CA ALA A 196 -8.37 9.10 -15.77
C ALA A 196 -7.90 9.82 -14.51
N GLU A 197 -8.83 10.32 -13.70
CA GLU A 197 -8.54 10.81 -12.36
C GLU A 197 -8.67 9.65 -11.40
N VAL A 198 -7.56 9.25 -10.77
CA VAL A 198 -7.42 8.00 -10.02
C VAL A 198 -6.98 8.29 -8.60
N THR A 199 -7.78 7.87 -7.63
CA THR A 199 -7.49 7.91 -6.20
C THR A 199 -7.00 6.55 -5.74
N ARG A 200 -5.82 6.53 -5.10
CA ARG A 200 -5.22 5.31 -4.54
C ARG A 200 -5.95 4.91 -3.26
N ALA A 201 -6.21 3.62 -3.12
CA ALA A 201 -6.76 3.07 -1.90
C ALA A 201 -5.69 2.98 -0.80
N PRO A 202 -6.09 2.95 0.48
CA PRO A 202 -5.14 2.83 1.59
C PRO A 202 -4.31 1.54 1.60
N ASP A 203 -4.70 0.52 0.84
CA ASP A 203 -3.92 -0.71 0.70
C ASP A 203 -2.72 -0.57 -0.24
N LEU A 204 -2.57 0.58 -0.93
CA LEU A 204 -1.56 0.89 -1.95
C LEU A 204 -1.54 -0.08 -3.15
N MET A 205 -2.55 -0.93 -3.28
CA MET A 205 -2.68 -1.94 -4.33
C MET A 205 -3.99 -1.78 -5.11
N SER A 206 -4.98 -1.12 -4.53
CA SER A 206 -6.26 -0.84 -5.17
C SER A 206 -6.38 0.64 -5.48
N ALA A 207 -7.25 0.97 -6.42
CA ALA A 207 -7.57 2.36 -6.73
C ALA A 207 -8.98 2.46 -7.29
N TRP A 208 -9.57 3.64 -7.20
CA TRP A 208 -10.82 3.97 -7.87
C TRP A 208 -10.71 5.33 -8.54
N GLY A 209 -11.60 5.63 -9.47
CA GLY A 209 -11.50 6.89 -10.17
C GLY A 209 -12.62 7.15 -11.16
N THR A 210 -12.47 8.25 -11.87
CA THR A 210 -13.33 8.65 -12.98
C THR A 210 -12.53 8.76 -14.26
N VAL A 211 -13.15 8.36 -15.37
CA VAL A 211 -12.57 8.49 -16.71
C VAL A 211 -13.38 9.49 -17.52
N LYS A 212 -12.68 10.28 -18.35
CA LYS A 212 -13.29 11.17 -19.33
C LYS A 212 -12.57 11.00 -20.67
N LEU A 213 -13.31 10.70 -21.73
CA LEU A 213 -12.79 10.62 -23.10
C LEU A 213 -12.96 11.95 -23.84
N SER A 214 -12.24 12.09 -24.95
CA SER A 214 -12.23 13.25 -25.83
C SER A 214 -13.59 13.52 -26.49
N ASP A 215 -14.44 12.51 -26.62
CA ASP A 215 -15.82 12.64 -27.11
C ASP A 215 -16.83 13.08 -26.02
N GLY A 216 -16.34 13.37 -24.81
CA GLY A 216 -17.15 13.76 -23.68
C GLY A 216 -17.71 12.60 -22.84
N SER A 217 -17.54 11.36 -23.29
CA SER A 217 -17.99 10.17 -22.55
C SER A 217 -17.28 10.07 -21.19
N LYS A 218 -18.03 9.65 -20.16
CA LYS A 218 -17.54 9.51 -18.80
C LYS A 218 -17.81 8.11 -18.24
N GLY A 219 -17.06 7.77 -17.20
CA GLY A 219 -17.23 6.51 -16.50
C GLY A 219 -16.46 6.45 -15.19
N ARG A 220 -16.53 5.28 -14.56
CA ARG A 220 -15.84 4.97 -13.30
C ARG A 220 -14.83 3.86 -13.50
N LEU A 221 -13.67 4.01 -12.89
CA LEU A 221 -12.56 3.06 -12.90
C LEU A 221 -12.41 2.41 -11.53
N THR A 222 -12.03 1.13 -11.53
CA THR A 222 -11.54 0.40 -10.35
C THR A 222 -10.32 -0.43 -10.72
N VAL A 223 -9.35 -0.48 -9.81
CA VAL A 223 -8.14 -1.29 -9.90
C VAL A 223 -8.03 -2.12 -8.62
N GLY A 224 -7.63 -3.38 -8.73
CA GLY A 224 -7.49 -4.28 -7.58
C GLY A 224 -8.83 -4.66 -6.94
N THR A 225 -8.79 -4.98 -5.64
CA THR A 225 -9.98 -5.28 -4.84
C THR A 225 -10.47 -4.02 -4.14
N VAL A 226 -11.26 -3.21 -4.83
CA VAL A 226 -11.92 -2.06 -4.20
C VAL A 226 -12.99 -2.58 -3.24
N ARG A 227 -12.66 -2.69 -1.94
CA ARG A 227 -13.68 -2.82 -0.90
C ARG A 227 -14.38 -1.47 -0.80
N LYS A 228 -15.63 -1.39 -1.25
CA LYS A 228 -16.52 -0.28 -0.87
C LYS A 228 -16.49 -0.20 0.65
N HIS A 229 -15.99 0.91 1.21
CA HIS A 229 -16.34 1.21 2.60
C HIS A 229 -17.85 1.48 2.63
N PRO A 230 -18.61 0.85 3.54
CA PRO A 230 -19.99 1.22 3.79
C PRO A 230 -20.09 2.68 4.25
#